data_AF-A0A480AJS3-F1
#
_entry.id   AF-A0A480AJS3-F1
#
_cell.length_a   1.000
_cell.length_b   1.000
_cell.length_c   1.000
_cell.angle_alpha   90.00
_cell.angle_beta   90.00
_cell.angle_gamma   90.00
#
_symmetry.space_group_name_H-M   'P 1'
#
loop_
_entity.id
_entity.type
_entity.pdbx_description
1 polymer ?
#
loop_
_entity_poly.entity_id
_entity_poly.type
_entity_poly.pdbx_seq_one_letter_code
_entity_poly.pdbx_strand_id
1 'polypeptide(L)'
;MPFLSTIEENAQAKGKEIGARKTCQENIIKILSSRFANLPEKMIYTIKEIDDMSILENLLLPSIQVNSVEEFQQLIDSYVTQN
;
A
#
# COMPACT_ATOMS: atom_id res chain seq x y z
N MET A 1 -13.84 9.39 29.95
CA MET A 1 -13.83 8.97 28.53
C MET A 1 -15.24 9.20 27.99
N PRO A 2 -15.43 9.86 26.84
CA PRO A 2 -16.76 9.97 26.25
C PRO A 2 -17.28 8.56 25.91
N PHE A 3 -18.57 8.32 26.13
CA PHE A 3 -19.22 7.10 25.66
C PHE A 3 -19.46 7.27 24.16
N LEU A 4 -18.81 6.44 23.34
CA LEU A 4 -19.13 6.35 21.91
C LEU A 4 -20.29 5.37 21.72
N SER A 5 -21.18 5.67 20.77
CA SER A 5 -22.13 4.69 20.28
C SER A 5 -21.41 3.61 19.47
N THR A 6 -22.00 2.42 19.38
CA THR A 6 -21.48 1.31 18.55
C THR A 6 -21.26 1.73 17.09
N ILE A 7 -22.06 2.66 16.57
CA ILE A 7 -21.89 3.20 15.22
C ILE A 7 -20.59 4.01 15.13
N GLU A 8 -20.33 4.88 16.11
CA GLU A 8 -19.13 5.70 16.13
C GLU A 8 -17.86 4.87 16.38
N GLU A 9 -17.94 3.84 17.24
CA GLU A 9 -16.83 2.89 17.44
C GLU A 9 -16.49 2.15 16.13
N ASN A 10 -17.50 1.63 15.43
CA ASN A 10 -17.31 0.96 14.14
C ASN A 10 -16.80 1.91 13.06
N ALA A 11 -17.29 3.15 13.02
CA ALA A 11 -16.81 4.17 12.09
C ALA A 11 -15.34 4.51 12.36
N GLN A 12 -14.94 4.62 13.63
CA GLN A 12 -13.55 4.86 14.00
C GLN A 12 -12.64 3.67 13.63
N ALA A 13 -13.09 2.44 13.86
CA ALA A 13 -12.34 1.23 13.49
C ALA A 13 -12.11 1.16 11.97
N LYS A 14 -13.16 1.33 11.17
CA LYS A 14 -13.06 1.37 9.70
C LYS A 14 -12.18 2.52 9.21
N GLY A 15 -12.29 3.70 9.84
CA GLY A 15 -11.46 4.86 9.51
C GLY A 15 -9.97 4.58 9.74
N LYS A 16 -9.62 3.92 10.85
CA LYS A 16 -8.24 3.50 11.15
C LYS A 16 -7.72 2.51 10.13
N GLU A 17 -8.52 1.52 9.76
CA GLU A 17 -8.16 0.52 8.75
C GLU A 17 -7.92 1.15 7.37
N ILE A 18 -8.86 1.98 6.89
CA ILE A 18 -8.73 2.70 5.62
C ILE A 18 -7.51 3.63 5.64
N GLY A 19 -7.28 4.33 6.75
CA GLY A 19 -6.16 5.24 6.93
C GLY A 19 -4.81 4.53 6.92
N ALA A 20 -4.70 3.40 7.63
CA ALA A 20 -3.49 2.59 7.66
C ALA A 20 -3.14 2.06 6.26
N ARG A 21 -4.14 1.57 5.54
CA ARG A 21 -3.98 1.09 4.16
C ARG A 21 -3.49 2.19 3.22
N LYS A 22 -4.17 3.33 3.18
CA LYS A 22 -3.76 4.47 2.35
C LYS A 22 -2.34 4.95 2.68
N THR A 23 -2.01 5.00 3.97
CA THR A 23 -0.67 5.38 4.43
C THR A 23 0.38 4.40 3.94
N CYS A 24 0.10 3.09 3.99
CA CYS A 24 1.02 2.06 3.50
C CYS A 24 1.26 2.19 1.99
N GLN A 25 0.19 2.33 1.19
CA GLN A 25 0.27 2.58 -0.25
C GLN A 25 1.12 3.82 -0.57
N GLU A 26 0.85 4.94 0.10
CA GLU A 26 1.60 6.18 -0.08
C GLU A 26 3.07 6.05 0.33
N ASN A 27 3.36 5.32 1.41
CA ASN A 27 4.73 5.10 1.85
C ASN A 27 5.52 4.30 0.82
N ILE A 28 4.95 3.23 0.28
CA ILE A 28 5.57 2.44 -0.80
C ILE A 28 5.87 3.34 -2.00
N ILE A 29 4.90 4.14 -2.44
CA ILE A 29 5.08 5.07 -3.57
C ILE A 29 6.18 6.09 -3.25
N LYS A 30 6.17 6.73 -2.07
CA LYS A 30 7.20 7.71 -1.68
C LYS A 30 8.59 7.09 -1.63
N ILE A 31 8.70 5.88 -1.10
CA ILE A 31 9.96 5.14 -1.03
C ILE A 31 10.49 4.89 -2.45
N LEU A 32 9.63 4.38 -3.33
CA LEU A 32 10.00 4.08 -4.71
C LEU A 32 10.33 5.35 -5.50
N SER A 33 9.55 6.43 -5.36
CA SER A 33 9.83 7.72 -5.98
C SER A 33 11.11 8.38 -5.45
N SER A 34 11.48 8.12 -4.19
CA SER A 34 12.75 8.60 -3.64
C SER A 34 13.95 7.81 -4.15
N ARG A 35 13.77 6.52 -4.48
CA ARG A 35 14.83 5.64 -4.97
C ARG A 35 15.00 5.74 -6.48
N PHE A 36 13.88 5.77 -7.19
CA PHE A 36 13.79 5.76 -8.64
C PHE A 36 13.21 7.09 -9.10
N ALA A 37 14.00 7.88 -9.83
CA ALA A 37 13.59 9.20 -10.29
C ALA A 37 12.36 9.18 -11.21
N ASN A 38 12.12 8.06 -11.90
CA ASN A 38 10.96 7.87 -12.78
C ASN A 38 10.18 6.62 -12.35
N LEU A 39 8.96 6.86 -11.86
CA LEU A 39 8.04 5.79 -11.49
C LEU A 39 6.87 5.73 -12.50
N PRO A 40 6.59 4.59 -13.14
CA PRO A 40 5.48 4.48 -14.07
C PRO A 40 4.14 4.77 -13.39
N GLU A 41 3.31 5.61 -14.00
CA GLU A 41 1.97 5.92 -13.47
C GLU A 41 1.11 4.66 -13.30
N LYS A 42 1.25 3.71 -14.22
CA LYS A 42 0.59 2.40 -14.12
C LYS A 42 0.92 1.70 -12.80
N MET A 43 2.18 1.73 -12.37
CA MET A 43 2.61 1.10 -11.14
C MET A 43 2.03 1.80 -9.91
N ILE A 44 2.03 3.14 -9.92
CA ILE A 44 1.40 3.95 -8.86
C ILE A 44 -0.09 3.58 -8.74
N TYR A 45 -0.78 3.45 -9.86
CA TYR A 45 -2.19 3.08 -9.90
C TYR A 45 -2.42 1.67 -9.34
N THR A 46 -1.62 0.69 -9.78
CA THR A 46 -1.70 -0.68 -9.26
C THR A 46 -1.50 -0.74 -7.75
N ILE A 47 -0.51 -0.04 -7.19
CA ILE A 47 -0.27 0.00 -5.73
C ILE A 47 -1.49 0.58 -5.00
N LYS A 48 -2.14 1.61 -5.55
CA LYS A 48 -3.33 2.24 -4.95
C LYS A 48 -4.57 1.34 -5.00
N GLU A 49 -4.67 0.44 -5.97
CA GLU A 49 -5.77 -0.51 -6.10
C GLU A 49 -5.65 -1.71 -5.14
N ILE A 50 -4.48 -1.96 -4.55
CA ILE A 50 -4.31 -3.05 -3.58
C ILE A 50 -5.14 -2.75 -2.32
N ASP A 51 -6.21 -3.51 -2.13
CA ASP A 51 -7.09 -3.40 -0.97
C ASP A 51 -6.59 -4.21 0.23
N ASP A 52 -5.80 -5.26 -0.03
CA ASP A 52 -5.28 -6.15 1.01
C ASP A 52 -4.06 -5.55 1.73
N MET A 53 -4.21 -5.31 3.03
CA MET A 53 -3.13 -4.78 3.87
C MET A 53 -1.93 -5.75 3.95
N SER A 54 -2.16 -7.06 3.93
CA SER A 54 -1.12 -8.08 4.01
C SER A 54 -0.22 -8.04 2.77
N ILE A 55 -0.81 -7.79 1.60
CA ILE A 55 -0.04 -7.61 0.35
C ILE A 55 0.80 -6.33 0.46
N LEU A 56 0.22 -5.23 0.93
CA LEU A 56 0.96 -3.96 1.10
C LEU A 56 2.12 -4.08 2.10
N GLU A 57 1.93 -4.77 3.22
CA GLU A 57 3.01 -5.01 4.19
C GLU A 57 4.13 -5.86 3.58
N ASN A 58 3.77 -6.90 2.83
CA ASN A 58 4.74 -7.72 2.10
C ASN A 58 5.46 -6.96 0.98
N LEU A 59 4.86 -5.89 0.42
CA LEU A 59 5.48 -5.02 -0.58
C LEU A 59 6.36 -3.91 0.03
N LEU A 60 6.16 -3.58 1.30
CA LEU A 60 6.88 -2.48 1.95
C LEU A 60 8.39 -2.73 2.04
N LEU A 61 8.81 -3.91 2.51
CA LEU A 61 10.24 -4.25 2.61
C LEU A 61 10.90 -4.41 1.22
N PRO A 62 10.30 -5.11 0.24
CA PRO A 62 10.82 -5.15 -1.12
C PRO A 62 10.96 -3.78 -1.77
N SER A 63 10.05 -2.83 -1.50
CA SER A 63 10.19 -1.44 -1.99
C SER A 63 11.50 -0.78 -1.56
N ILE A 64 12.14 -1.35 -0.51
CA ILE A 64 13.44 -0.94 -0.01
C ILE A 64 14.61 -1.71 -0.61
N GLN A 65 14.41 -2.97 -0.94
CA GLN A 65 15.49 -3.87 -1.34
C GLN A 65 15.65 -3.98 -2.86
N VAL A 66 14.59 -3.72 -3.64
CA VAL A 66 14.64 -3.82 -5.09
C VAL A 66 15.68 -2.88 -5.70
N ASN A 67 16.42 -3.37 -6.68
CA ASN A 67 17.47 -2.65 -7.37
C ASN A 67 16.97 -1.93 -8.62
N SER A 68 15.78 -2.31 -9.12
CA SER A 68 15.15 -1.67 -10.26
C SER A 68 13.63 -1.57 -10.13
N VAL A 69 13.04 -0.71 -10.95
CA VAL A 69 11.59 -0.55 -11.03
C VAL A 69 10.95 -1.79 -11.65
N GLU A 70 11.61 -2.43 -12.62
CA GLU A 70 11.10 -3.66 -13.26
C GLU A 70 11.02 -4.82 -12.27
N GLU A 71 12.01 -4.96 -11.38
CA GLU A 71 12.02 -5.99 -10.34
C GLU A 71 10.81 -5.81 -9.39
N PHE A 72 10.51 -4.57 -9.01
CA PHE A 72 9.33 -4.28 -8.20
C PHE A 72 8.03 -4.54 -8.96
N GLN A 73 7.96 -4.18 -10.25
CA GLN A 73 6.78 -4.43 -11.08
C GLN A 73 6.48 -5.93 -11.19
N GLN A 74 7.49 -6.78 -11.42
CA GLN A 74 7.31 -8.23 -11.44
C GLN A 74 6.78 -8.77 -10.12
N LEU A 75 7.24 -8.18 -9.02
CA LEU A 75 6.82 -8.57 -7.68
C LEU A 75 5.35 -8.19 -7.44
N ILE A 76 4.91 -6.98 -7.84
CA ILE A 76 3.48 -6.61 -7.85
C ILE A 76 2.67 -7.59 -8.71
N ASP A 77 3.10 -7.84 -9.95
CA ASP A 77 2.39 -8.70 -10.89
C ASP A 77 2.23 -10.12 -10.33
N SER A 78 3.20 -10.61 -9.56
CA SER A 78 3.12 -11.91 -8.90
C SER A 78 2.02 -11.97 -7.81
N TYR A 79 1.79 -10.89 -7.08
CA TYR A 79 0.71 -10.79 -6.10
C TYR A 79 -0.66 -10.56 -6.75
N VAL A 80 -0.72 -9.81 -7.85
CA VAL A 80 -1.98 -9.54 -8.58
C VAL A 80 -2.45 -10.76 -9.37
N THR A 81 -1.54 -11.59 -9.90
CA THR A 81 -1.89 -12.78 -10.70
C THR A 81 -2.28 -13.99 -9.84
N GLN A 82 -1.96 -13.98 -8.54
CA GLN A 82 -2.29 -15.09 -7.62
C GLN A 82 -3.70 -15.01 -7.02
N ASN A 83 -4.52 -14.02 -7.42
CA ASN A 83 -5.92 -13.87 -6.99
C ASN A 83 -6.90 -14.03 -8.16
#